data_AF-A0AAW3BPX3-F1
#
_entry.id   AF-A0AAW3BPX3-F1
#
_cell.length_a   1.000
_cell.length_b   1.000
_cell.length_c   1.000
_cell.angle_alpha   90.00
_cell.angle_beta   90.00
_cell.angle_gamma   90.00
#
_symmetry.space_group_name_H-M   'P 1'
#
loop_
_entity.id
_entity.type
_entity.pdbx_description
1 polymer ?
#
loop_
_entity_poly.entity_id
_entity_poly.type
_entity_poly.pdbx_seq_one_letter_code
_entity_poly.pdbx_strand_id
1 'polypeptide(L)'
;MEDKRCTLATKTRNGGTLRYSKDVKLHANDFEWDEKVAELTNAERSLVEKYMSKCLAELSRVGSSSSLQEVPVSPWETHFSASKYHFPLKNYILHAFPLLRTVLSRQDPPVWLLECGCGTGSTLLPIMRECTSPNVNFVGFDISPSALSHFKSHEIAQDYLQRNQLKLFTLAIGSATCVADVDTMVPTMKRPRTDDGVNLVVDALAGADKSLRDQKFDAIFLIFVLSALPTVEKMLSAIKQLKRVLKPDGILLFRDYALPDHKFFRFLSKVDNRLEEIAFVKGDCTTQVFFHREFVTKLFASGGFVTVDDAPSRLMYHCNRIVNRKNGKRMDKIFINGTFKFSSCS
;
A
#
# COMPACT_ATOMS: atom_id res chain seq x y z
N MET A 1 -22.89 -41.68 8.43
CA MET A 1 -22.69 -40.23 8.61
C MET A 1 -21.41 -40.08 9.39
N GLU A 2 -20.30 -39.74 8.73
CA GLU A 2 -19.13 -39.23 9.44
C GLU A 2 -18.34 -38.34 8.50
N ASP A 3 -18.09 -37.16 9.05
CA ASP A 3 -17.73 -35.89 8.43
C ASP A 3 -16.29 -35.92 7.92
N LYS A 4 -16.10 -36.07 6.60
CA LYS A 4 -14.80 -35.85 5.95
C LYS A 4 -14.50 -34.35 5.91
N ARG A 5 -14.10 -33.81 7.07
CA ARG A 5 -13.44 -32.50 7.15
C ARG A 5 -12.12 -32.56 6.39
N CYS A 6 -12.19 -32.13 5.14
CA CYS A 6 -11.08 -31.86 4.25
C CYS A 6 -10.19 -30.78 4.90
N THR A 7 -9.08 -31.22 5.50
CA THR A 7 -8.00 -30.35 5.98
C THR A 7 -7.28 -29.76 4.76
N LEU A 8 -7.82 -28.67 4.24
CA LEU A 8 -7.19 -27.84 3.21
C LEU A 8 -5.98 -27.11 3.81
N ALA A 9 -4.82 -27.76 3.77
CA ALA A 9 -3.55 -27.09 3.98
C ALA A 9 -3.10 -26.39 2.68
N THR A 10 -3.00 -25.07 2.71
CA THR A 10 -2.03 -24.36 1.86
C THR A 10 -1.24 -23.37 2.73
N LYS A 11 -0.09 -23.84 3.21
CA LYS A 11 0.84 -23.14 4.10
C LYS A 11 1.59 -22.02 3.34
N THR A 12 1.44 -20.77 3.79
CA THR A 12 2.50 -19.72 3.74
C THR A 12 3.18 -19.59 5.12
N ARG A 13 3.26 -20.72 5.86
CA ARG A 13 3.11 -20.80 7.32
C ARG A 13 4.01 -19.92 8.21
N ASN A 14 5.10 -19.33 7.73
CA ASN A 14 6.05 -18.61 8.59
C ASN A 14 6.38 -17.17 8.15
N GLY A 15 5.68 -16.58 7.17
CA GLY A 15 5.99 -15.22 6.70
C GLY A 15 7.39 -15.05 6.06
N GLY A 16 8.14 -16.14 5.88
CA GLY A 16 9.53 -16.13 5.41
C GLY A 16 10.54 -15.90 6.55
N THR A 17 11.82 -16.10 6.26
CA THR A 17 12.92 -15.77 7.16
C THR A 17 13.53 -14.44 6.75
N LEU A 18 13.81 -13.56 7.71
CA LEU A 18 14.56 -12.32 7.44
C LEU A 18 15.94 -12.63 6.86
N ARG A 19 16.31 -11.95 5.77
CA ARG A 19 17.61 -12.08 5.11
C ARG A 19 18.16 -10.69 4.80
N TYR A 20 19.48 -10.52 4.88
CA TYR A 20 20.13 -9.30 4.43
C TYR A 20 19.99 -9.15 2.91
N SER A 21 19.89 -7.93 2.40
CA SER A 21 19.67 -7.72 0.97
C SER A 21 20.81 -8.28 0.11
N LYS A 22 22.05 -8.29 0.60
CA LYS A 22 23.21 -8.91 -0.07
C LYS A 22 23.03 -10.42 -0.33
N ASP A 23 22.22 -11.10 0.49
CA ASP A 23 21.96 -12.54 0.42
C ASP A 23 20.64 -12.85 -0.32
N VAL A 24 20.00 -11.81 -0.87
CA VAL A 24 18.73 -11.90 -1.61
C VAL A 24 19.00 -11.60 -3.07
N LYS A 25 18.64 -12.54 -3.93
CA LYS A 25 18.56 -12.30 -5.38
C LYS A 25 17.13 -11.93 -5.73
N LEU A 26 16.95 -10.79 -6.39
CA LEU A 26 15.67 -10.42 -6.97
C LEU A 26 15.47 -11.22 -8.26
N HIS A 27 14.83 -12.38 -8.14
CA HIS A 27 14.29 -13.10 -9.28
C HIS A 27 12.91 -12.49 -9.60
N ALA A 28 12.90 -11.54 -10.53
CA ALA A 28 11.71 -10.91 -11.05
C ALA A 28 11.83 -10.80 -12.58
N ASN A 29 10.70 -10.64 -13.26
CA ASN A 29 10.63 -10.48 -14.71
C ASN A 29 10.95 -11.78 -15.48
N ASP A 30 10.19 -12.84 -15.18
CA ASP A 30 10.21 -14.11 -15.92
C ASP A 30 9.71 -13.95 -17.37
N PHE A 31 9.02 -12.85 -17.66
CA PHE A 31 8.49 -12.46 -18.98
C PHE A 31 8.25 -10.94 -19.00
N GLU A 32 8.13 -10.34 -20.18
CA GLU A 32 7.82 -8.91 -20.32
C GLU A 32 6.31 -8.64 -20.30
N TRP A 33 5.90 -7.46 -19.83
CA TRP A 33 4.46 -7.12 -19.78
C TRP A 33 3.81 -7.14 -21.15
N ASP A 34 4.51 -6.65 -22.19
CA ASP A 34 4.00 -6.64 -23.56
C ASP A 34 3.82 -8.07 -24.11
N GLU A 35 4.70 -9.02 -23.75
CA GLU A 35 4.53 -10.44 -24.09
C GLU A 35 3.25 -10.98 -23.48
N LYS A 36 2.97 -10.64 -22.22
CA LYS A 36 1.74 -11.06 -21.56
C LYS A 36 0.50 -10.50 -22.24
N VAL A 37 0.54 -9.23 -22.64
CA VAL A 37 -0.58 -8.60 -23.36
C VAL A 37 -0.79 -9.26 -24.72
N ALA A 38 0.29 -9.65 -25.42
CA ALA A 38 0.21 -10.38 -26.68
C ALA A 38 -0.41 -11.78 -26.53
N GLU A 39 -0.22 -12.45 -25.38
CA GLU A 39 -0.84 -13.75 -25.07
C GLU A 39 -2.35 -13.69 -24.76
N LEU A 40 -2.92 -12.51 -24.51
CA LEU A 40 -4.34 -12.39 -24.15
C LEU A 40 -5.27 -12.74 -25.31
N THR A 41 -6.32 -13.50 -25.01
CA THR A 41 -7.45 -13.67 -25.94
C THR A 41 -8.15 -12.34 -26.20
N ASN A 42 -8.89 -12.23 -27.31
CA ASN A 42 -9.67 -11.02 -27.62
C ASN A 42 -10.66 -10.66 -26.49
N ALA A 43 -11.27 -11.66 -25.85
CA ALA A 43 -12.17 -11.46 -24.73
C ALA A 43 -11.43 -10.91 -23.49
N GLU A 44 -10.29 -11.50 -23.12
CA GLU A 44 -9.48 -11.01 -22.00
C GLU A 44 -8.95 -9.60 -22.25
N ARG A 45 -8.50 -9.31 -23.47
CA ARG A 45 -8.04 -7.97 -23.88
C ARG A 45 -9.16 -6.94 -23.71
N SER A 46 -10.37 -7.25 -24.20
CA SER A 46 -11.53 -6.37 -24.03
C SER A 46 -11.88 -6.12 -22.56
N LEU A 47 -11.75 -7.14 -21.68
CA LEU A 47 -11.97 -6.97 -20.24
C LEU A 47 -10.92 -6.05 -19.60
N VAL A 48 -9.65 -6.19 -19.97
CA VAL A 48 -8.56 -5.33 -19.50
C VAL A 48 -8.77 -3.88 -19.96
N GLU A 49 -9.10 -3.67 -21.24
CA GLU A 49 -9.36 -2.34 -21.81
C GLU A 49 -10.58 -1.65 -21.17
N LYS A 50 -11.67 -2.41 -20.95
CA LYS A 50 -12.87 -1.91 -20.24
C LYS A 50 -12.53 -1.51 -18.81
N TYR A 51 -11.71 -2.30 -18.12
CA TYR A 51 -11.26 -1.97 -16.77
C TYR A 51 -10.38 -0.72 -16.72
N MET A 52 -9.39 -0.63 -17.60
CA MET A 52 -8.52 0.54 -17.71
C MET A 52 -9.34 1.82 -18.01
N SER A 53 -10.28 1.73 -18.95
CA SER A 53 -11.18 2.83 -19.29
C SER A 53 -12.01 3.28 -18.10
N LYS A 54 -12.51 2.34 -17.28
CA LYS A 54 -13.27 2.64 -16.07
C LYS A 54 -12.42 3.36 -15.02
N CYS A 55 -11.21 2.88 -14.73
CA CYS A 55 -10.29 3.54 -13.79
C CYS A 55 -9.97 4.99 -14.21
N LEU A 56 -9.69 5.21 -15.50
CA LEU A 56 -9.44 6.56 -16.02
C LEU A 56 -10.69 7.43 -15.95
N ALA A 57 -11.86 6.89 -16.30
CA ALA A 57 -13.13 7.60 -16.23
C ALA A 57 -13.50 8.00 -14.79
N GLU A 58 -13.23 7.15 -13.80
CA GLU A 58 -13.39 7.47 -12.38
C GLU A 58 -12.42 8.57 -11.95
N LEU A 59 -11.14 8.50 -12.33
CA LEU A 59 -10.17 9.56 -12.05
C LEU A 59 -10.61 10.93 -12.57
N SER A 60 -11.13 11.00 -13.80
CA SER A 60 -11.64 12.25 -14.38
C SER A 60 -12.91 12.78 -13.72
N ARG A 61 -13.63 11.96 -12.94
CA ARG A 61 -14.84 12.34 -12.19
C ARG A 61 -14.55 12.72 -10.74
N VAL A 62 -13.31 12.53 -10.27
CA VAL A 62 -12.93 12.90 -8.90
C VAL A 62 -13.19 14.39 -8.66
N GLY A 63 -13.95 14.70 -7.62
CA GLY A 63 -14.40 16.07 -7.30
C GLY A 63 -15.82 16.40 -7.76
N SER A 64 -16.43 15.58 -8.64
CA SER A 64 -17.83 15.73 -9.06
C SER A 64 -18.84 14.95 -8.20
N SER A 65 -18.37 14.06 -7.31
CA SER A 65 -19.21 13.27 -6.41
C SER A 65 -18.57 13.19 -5.03
N SER A 66 -19.37 13.42 -3.98
CA SER A 66 -18.96 13.44 -2.57
C SER A 66 -19.24 12.12 -1.87
N SER A 67 -18.83 10.98 -2.43
CA SER A 67 -18.95 9.73 -1.68
C SER A 67 -17.96 9.73 -0.51
N LEU A 68 -18.48 10.04 0.67
CA LEU A 68 -17.80 10.08 1.96
C LEU A 68 -17.71 8.69 2.62
N GLN A 69 -18.04 7.61 1.91
CA GLN A 69 -18.10 6.29 2.53
C GLN A 69 -16.72 5.88 3.02
N GLU A 70 -16.59 5.61 4.32
CA GLU A 70 -15.30 5.29 4.92
C GLU A 70 -14.82 3.87 4.60
N VAL A 71 -13.49 3.66 4.66
CA VAL A 71 -12.97 2.29 4.55
C VAL A 71 -13.28 1.59 5.88
N PRO A 72 -14.07 0.50 5.88
CA PRO A 72 -14.41 -0.17 7.12
C PRO A 72 -13.15 -0.80 7.74
N VAL A 73 -12.98 -0.61 9.05
CA VAL A 73 -11.87 -1.21 9.82
C VAL A 73 -12.05 -2.74 9.92
N SER A 74 -13.28 -3.21 10.10
CA SER A 74 -13.55 -4.60 10.50
C SER A 74 -13.03 -5.68 9.54
N PRO A 75 -13.05 -5.53 8.20
CA PRO A 75 -12.50 -6.53 7.29
C PRO A 75 -10.99 -6.69 7.46
N TRP A 76 -10.26 -5.58 7.60
CA TRP A 76 -8.81 -5.59 7.78
C TRP A 76 -8.41 -6.12 9.16
N GLU A 77 -9.17 -5.78 10.21
CA GLU A 77 -8.94 -6.32 11.54
C GLU A 77 -9.24 -7.83 11.60
N THR A 78 -10.31 -8.29 10.96
CA THR A 78 -10.63 -9.72 10.85
C THR A 78 -9.55 -10.46 10.07
N HIS A 79 -9.03 -9.85 9.00
CA HIS A 79 -7.90 -10.37 8.25
C HIS A 79 -6.71 -10.56 9.19
N PHE A 80 -6.19 -9.50 9.80
CA PHE A 80 -4.96 -9.55 10.60
C PHE A 80 -5.08 -10.30 11.92
N SER A 81 -6.26 -10.34 12.56
CA SER A 81 -6.47 -11.12 13.79
C SER A 81 -6.44 -12.63 13.56
N ALA A 82 -6.72 -13.10 12.34
CA ALA A 82 -6.70 -14.52 12.02
C ALA A 82 -5.28 -15.13 11.99
N SER A 83 -4.24 -14.33 11.73
CA SER A 83 -2.85 -14.80 11.61
C SER A 83 -1.84 -13.65 11.60
N LYS A 84 -0.61 -13.88 12.04
CA LYS A 84 0.48 -12.91 11.84
C LYS A 84 1.23 -13.06 10.51
N TYR A 85 0.92 -14.09 9.73
CA TYR A 85 1.68 -14.50 8.53
C TYR A 85 0.95 -14.20 7.21
N HIS A 86 0.24 -13.08 7.14
CA HIS A 86 -0.52 -12.67 5.95
C HIS A 86 0.35 -12.36 4.74
N PHE A 87 1.47 -11.67 4.96
CA PHE A 87 2.37 -11.25 3.90
C PHE A 87 3.79 -11.76 4.17
N PRO A 88 4.47 -12.31 3.15
CA PRO A 88 5.89 -12.62 3.26
C PRO A 88 6.73 -11.38 3.51
N LEU A 89 7.82 -11.54 4.25
CA LEU A 89 8.86 -10.53 4.42
C LEU A 89 9.42 -10.12 3.06
N LYS A 90 9.43 -8.82 2.81
CA LYS A 90 9.92 -8.22 1.56
C LYS A 90 11.42 -8.01 1.62
N ASN A 91 12.18 -9.09 1.83
CA ASN A 91 13.65 -9.04 1.91
C ASN A 91 14.31 -8.43 0.64
N TYR A 92 13.57 -8.32 -0.46
CA TYR A 92 14.00 -7.71 -1.72
C TYR A 92 13.80 -6.19 -1.77
N ILE A 93 13.23 -5.55 -0.74
CA ILE A 93 12.73 -4.16 -0.83
C ILE A 93 13.80 -3.14 -1.24
N LEU A 94 15.04 -3.29 -0.75
CA LEU A 94 16.16 -2.41 -1.10
C LEU A 94 16.66 -2.60 -2.53
N HIS A 95 16.35 -3.73 -3.17
CA HIS A 95 16.60 -3.95 -4.61
C HIS A 95 15.47 -3.39 -5.46
N ALA A 96 14.23 -3.46 -4.96
CA ALA A 96 13.07 -2.90 -5.65
C ALA A 96 13.07 -1.36 -5.67
N PHE A 97 13.72 -0.71 -4.70
CA PHE A 97 13.82 0.74 -4.61
C PHE A 97 15.26 1.20 -4.33
N PRO A 98 16.13 1.26 -5.35
CA PRO A 98 17.56 1.53 -5.13
C PRO A 98 17.88 2.90 -4.52
N LEU A 99 17.09 3.93 -4.83
CA LEU A 99 17.23 5.27 -4.21
C LEU A 99 17.08 5.28 -2.69
N LEU A 100 16.40 4.27 -2.12
CA LEU A 100 16.30 4.10 -0.68
C LEU A 100 17.67 3.92 -0.03
N ARG A 101 18.64 3.28 -0.71
CA ARG A 101 20.00 3.12 -0.18
C ARG A 101 20.69 4.47 0.00
N THR A 102 20.52 5.38 -0.95
CA THR A 102 21.00 6.75 -0.87
C THR A 102 20.39 7.48 0.31
N VAL A 103 19.06 7.39 0.48
CA VAL A 103 18.35 8.00 1.62
C VAL A 103 18.88 7.46 2.95
N LEU A 104 19.03 6.14 3.07
CA LEU A 104 19.52 5.48 4.29
C LEU A 104 20.99 5.74 4.61
N SER A 105 21.80 6.12 3.61
CA SER A 105 23.23 6.41 3.80
C SER A 105 23.51 7.79 4.41
N ARG A 106 22.52 8.69 4.39
CA ARG A 106 22.63 10.05 4.93
C ARG A 106 22.85 10.00 6.44
N GLN A 107 23.80 10.81 6.92
CA GLN A 107 24.15 10.88 8.34
C GLN A 107 23.50 12.08 9.03
N ASP A 108 23.41 13.23 8.36
CA ASP A 108 22.86 14.48 8.91
C ASP A 108 22.12 15.26 7.80
N PRO A 109 20.94 15.86 8.05
CA PRO A 109 20.07 15.67 9.23
C PRO A 109 19.54 14.24 9.38
N PRO A 110 18.94 13.88 10.53
CA PRO A 110 18.31 12.58 10.73
C PRO A 110 17.31 12.24 9.63
N VAL A 111 17.32 10.97 9.21
CA VAL A 111 16.47 10.42 8.16
C VAL A 111 15.16 9.92 8.77
N TRP A 112 14.05 10.25 8.15
CA TRP A 112 12.71 9.82 8.56
C TRP A 112 12.01 9.06 7.44
N LEU A 113 11.63 7.81 7.74
CA LEU A 113 10.88 6.94 6.85
C LEU A 113 9.46 6.73 7.38
N LEU A 114 8.46 6.78 6.50
CA LEU A 114 7.07 6.47 6.82
C LEU A 114 6.58 5.27 6.00
N GLU A 115 6.01 4.24 6.64
CA GLU A 115 5.21 3.24 5.95
C GLU A 115 3.72 3.44 6.23
N CYS A 116 2.97 3.76 5.17
CA CYS A 116 1.51 3.78 5.19
C CYS A 116 1.00 2.34 5.00
N GLY A 117 0.05 1.88 5.82
CA GLY A 117 -0.44 0.51 5.76
C GLY A 117 0.67 -0.51 6.07
N CYS A 118 1.39 -0.28 7.18
CA CYS A 118 2.59 -1.06 7.52
C CYS A 118 2.33 -2.53 7.88
N GLY A 119 1.06 -2.90 8.13
CA GLY A 119 0.64 -4.24 8.48
C GLY A 119 1.45 -4.80 9.64
N THR A 120 1.94 -6.04 9.46
CA THR A 120 2.79 -6.73 10.43
C THR A 120 4.28 -6.39 10.30
N GLY A 121 4.65 -5.33 9.55
CA GLY A 121 6.02 -4.87 9.37
C GLY A 121 6.80 -5.58 8.26
N SER A 122 6.11 -6.23 7.31
CA SER A 122 6.75 -7.05 6.26
C SER A 122 7.77 -6.30 5.38
N THR A 123 7.66 -4.97 5.30
CA THR A 123 8.58 -4.09 4.55
C THR A 123 9.63 -3.48 5.46
N LEU A 124 9.21 -2.89 6.59
CA LEU A 124 10.10 -2.18 7.50
C LEU A 124 11.05 -3.11 8.27
N LEU A 125 10.63 -4.31 8.67
CA LEU A 125 11.49 -5.25 9.39
C LEU A 125 12.77 -5.61 8.61
N PRO A 126 12.71 -5.97 7.31
CA PRO A 126 13.92 -6.13 6.49
C PRO A 126 14.83 -4.89 6.45
N ILE A 127 14.26 -3.68 6.39
CA ILE A 127 15.03 -2.43 6.34
C ILE A 127 15.71 -2.17 7.68
N MET A 128 14.98 -2.28 8.79
CA MET A 128 15.50 -2.14 10.15
C MET A 128 16.62 -3.15 10.42
N ARG A 129 16.50 -4.39 9.92
CA ARG A 129 17.57 -5.38 10.04
C ARG A 129 18.88 -4.95 9.36
N GLU A 130 18.80 -4.25 8.24
CA GLU A 130 19.97 -3.80 7.47
C GLU A 130 20.51 -2.45 7.94
N CYS A 131 19.63 -1.55 8.41
CA CYS A 131 19.96 -0.19 8.77
C CYS A 131 20.04 0.01 10.29
N THR A 132 21.21 -0.26 10.87
CA THR A 132 21.45 -0.09 12.32
C THR A 132 21.91 1.33 12.72
N SER A 133 21.86 2.30 11.80
CA SER A 133 22.26 3.68 12.08
C SER A 133 21.31 4.32 13.13
N PRO A 134 21.84 5.01 14.15
CA PRO A 134 21.02 5.73 15.13
C PRO A 134 20.31 6.96 14.53
N ASN A 135 20.73 7.41 13.34
CA ASN A 135 20.17 8.61 12.69
C ASN A 135 18.97 8.32 11.79
N VAL A 136 18.55 7.05 11.66
CA VAL A 136 17.39 6.66 10.85
C VAL A 136 16.21 6.35 11.76
N ASN A 137 15.07 6.97 11.45
CA ASN A 137 13.84 6.88 12.24
C ASN A 137 12.70 6.37 11.35
N PHE A 138 11.82 5.59 11.95
CA PHE A 138 10.72 4.92 11.28
C PHE A 138 9.39 5.31 11.92
N VAL A 139 8.42 5.61 11.08
CA VAL A 139 7.02 5.76 11.47
C VAL A 139 6.21 4.79 10.62
N GLY A 140 5.29 4.09 11.25
CA GLY A 140 4.35 3.22 10.55
C GLY A 140 2.96 3.39 11.13
N PHE A 141 1.95 3.29 10.28
CA PHE A 141 0.59 3.17 10.75
C PHE A 141 -0.17 2.14 9.92
N ASP A 142 -1.20 1.58 10.52
CA ASP A 142 -2.12 0.64 9.87
C ASP A 142 -3.52 0.82 10.44
N ILE A 143 -4.54 0.45 9.67
CA ILE A 143 -5.93 0.49 10.13
C ILE A 143 -6.21 -0.59 11.18
N SER A 144 -5.44 -1.68 11.20
CA SER A 144 -5.63 -2.82 12.10
C SER A 144 -4.75 -2.75 13.36
N PRO A 145 -5.34 -2.62 14.56
CA PRO A 145 -4.64 -2.82 15.83
C PRO A 145 -3.92 -4.17 15.92
N SER A 146 -4.52 -5.27 15.43
CA SER A 146 -3.88 -6.59 15.45
C SER A 146 -2.60 -6.63 14.61
N ALA A 147 -2.61 -6.01 13.43
CA ALA A 147 -1.42 -5.93 12.58
C ALA A 147 -0.26 -5.23 13.31
N LEU A 148 -0.55 -4.09 13.94
CA LEU A 148 0.43 -3.32 14.71
C LEU A 148 0.90 -4.08 15.96
N SER A 149 0.01 -4.81 16.64
CA SER A 149 0.38 -5.67 17.77
C SER A 149 1.40 -6.73 17.35
N HIS A 150 1.15 -7.40 16.21
CA HIS A 150 2.09 -8.35 15.65
C HIS A 150 3.41 -7.71 15.25
N PHE A 151 3.41 -6.52 14.64
CA PHE A 151 4.63 -5.79 14.33
C PHE A 151 5.42 -5.45 15.61
N LYS A 152 4.77 -4.86 16.61
CA LYS A 152 5.36 -4.51 17.92
C LYS A 152 5.95 -5.72 18.67
N SER A 153 5.42 -6.92 18.44
CA SER A 153 5.90 -8.15 19.08
C SER A 153 7.21 -8.71 18.49
N HIS A 154 7.65 -8.21 17.34
CA HIS A 154 8.87 -8.69 16.69
C HIS A 154 10.12 -8.13 17.37
N GLU A 155 11.13 -8.99 17.62
CA GLU A 155 12.37 -8.62 18.34
C GLU A 155 13.06 -7.35 17.79
N ILE A 156 13.21 -7.26 16.45
CA ILE A 156 13.75 -6.08 15.78
C ILE A 156 12.90 -4.83 16.05
N ALA A 157 11.57 -4.94 15.98
CA ALA A 157 10.70 -3.79 16.25
C ALA A 157 10.84 -3.34 17.72
N GLN A 158 10.94 -4.27 18.66
CA GLN A 158 11.13 -3.96 20.09
C GLN A 158 12.42 -3.18 20.35
N ASP A 159 13.52 -3.56 19.72
CA ASP A 159 14.79 -2.83 19.82
C ASP A 159 14.67 -1.38 19.33
N TYR A 160 14.04 -1.15 18.17
CA TYR A 160 13.83 0.21 17.64
C TYR A 160 12.81 1.02 18.45
N LEU A 161 11.79 0.36 19.04
CA LEU A 161 10.84 1.01 19.96
C LEU A 161 11.55 1.48 21.23
N GLN A 162 12.41 0.65 21.82
CA GLN A 162 13.19 0.98 23.03
C GLN A 162 14.15 2.14 22.78
N ARG A 163 14.73 2.23 21.58
CA ARG A 163 15.60 3.34 21.15
C ARG A 163 14.83 4.58 20.72
N ASN A 164 13.50 4.56 20.76
CA ASN A 164 12.63 5.64 20.27
C ASN A 164 12.87 5.98 18.77
N GLN A 165 13.32 5.00 17.98
CA GLN A 165 13.54 5.11 16.53
C GLN A 165 12.40 4.51 15.70
N LEU A 166 11.41 3.87 16.34
CA LEU A 166 10.19 3.38 15.69
C LEU A 166 8.97 3.94 16.41
N LYS A 167 8.02 4.48 15.63
CA LYS A 167 6.68 4.82 16.12
C LYS A 167 5.60 4.11 15.31
N LEU A 168 4.67 3.46 16.01
CA LEU A 168 3.55 2.71 15.43
C LEU A 168 2.21 3.10 16.07
N PHE A 169 1.22 3.47 15.25
CA PHE A 169 -0.12 3.86 15.71
C PHE A 169 -1.20 3.51 14.68
N THR A 170 -2.45 3.46 15.12
CA THR A 170 -3.60 3.10 14.29
C THR A 170 -4.05 4.29 13.45
N LEU A 171 -4.24 4.10 12.15
CA LEU A 171 -4.76 5.12 11.25
C LEU A 171 -5.25 4.53 9.93
N ALA A 172 -6.40 5.01 9.45
CA ALA A 172 -6.92 4.70 8.12
C ALA A 172 -6.55 5.81 7.13
N ILE A 173 -5.65 5.52 6.18
CA ILE A 173 -5.28 6.48 5.13
C ILE A 173 -6.44 6.70 4.14
N GLY A 174 -6.55 7.91 3.60
CA GLY A 174 -7.58 8.24 2.61
C GLY A 174 -8.98 8.41 3.20
N SER A 175 -9.12 8.34 4.53
CA SER A 175 -10.30 8.79 5.27
C SER A 175 -10.37 10.33 5.28
N ALA A 176 -11.59 10.86 5.45
CA ALA A 176 -11.87 12.29 5.56
C ALA A 176 -11.84 12.80 7.02
N THR A 177 -11.70 11.92 8.02
CA THR A 177 -11.74 12.31 9.43
C THR A 177 -10.91 11.38 10.33
N CYS A 178 -10.11 11.97 11.20
CA CYS A 178 -9.64 11.30 12.41
C CYS A 178 -10.78 11.29 13.45
N VAL A 179 -11.29 10.10 13.77
CA VAL A 179 -11.94 9.88 15.07
C VAL A 179 -10.80 9.86 16.08
N ALA A 180 -10.56 10.99 16.76
CA ALA A 180 -9.80 10.93 18.00
C ALA A 180 -10.60 10.01 18.93
N ASP A 181 -9.99 8.91 19.37
CA ASP A 181 -10.52 8.13 20.48
C ASP A 181 -10.72 9.10 21.65
N VAL A 182 -11.99 9.46 21.90
CA VAL A 182 -12.36 10.18 23.11
C VAL A 182 -12.27 9.16 24.22
N ASP A 183 -11.14 9.19 24.91
CA ASP A 183 -10.94 8.48 26.17
C ASP A 183 -12.14 8.81 27.09
N THR A 184 -12.71 7.76 27.65
CA THR A 184 -13.88 7.81 28.52
C THR A 184 -13.64 8.73 29.72
N MET A 185 -14.63 9.60 29.97
CA MET A 185 -14.90 10.37 31.19
C MET A 185 -14.22 11.74 31.37
N VAL A 186 -14.91 12.83 31.00
CA VAL A 186 -15.30 13.98 31.89
C VAL A 186 -16.46 14.77 31.22
N PRO A 187 -17.58 15.07 31.89
CA PRO A 187 -18.60 15.98 31.36
C PRO A 187 -18.33 17.43 31.79
N THR A 188 -18.25 18.40 30.86
CA THR A 188 -18.93 19.73 30.94
C THR A 188 -18.59 20.70 29.80
N MET A 189 -19.66 21.18 29.14
CA MET A 189 -19.97 22.50 28.58
C MET A 189 -18.87 23.41 27.97
N LYS A 190 -18.99 23.71 26.67
CA LYS A 190 -19.73 24.86 26.08
C LYS A 190 -19.60 24.82 24.54
N ARG A 191 -20.73 24.87 23.82
CA ARG A 191 -20.79 24.97 22.35
C ARG A 191 -20.30 26.35 21.88
N PRO A 192 -19.39 26.45 20.90
CA PRO A 192 -19.30 27.63 20.05
C PRO A 192 -20.21 27.48 18.83
N ARG A 193 -20.64 28.65 18.34
CA ARG A 193 -21.68 28.89 17.34
C ARG A 193 -21.30 28.37 15.95
N THR A 194 -22.34 28.06 15.18
CA THR A 194 -22.34 27.79 13.74
C THR A 194 -21.79 28.98 12.96
N ASP A 195 -20.77 28.74 12.14
CA ASP A 195 -20.41 29.63 11.03
C ASP A 195 -20.54 28.84 9.72
N ASP A 196 -21.06 29.52 8.71
CA ASP A 196 -21.52 28.99 7.45
C ASP A 196 -20.40 28.35 6.59
N GLY A 197 -20.68 27.18 6.03
CA GLY A 197 -20.32 26.91 4.63
C GLY A 197 -18.84 26.76 4.25
N VAL A 198 -18.03 26.00 4.99
CA VAL A 198 -16.87 25.29 4.42
C VAL A 198 -16.85 23.89 5.01
N ASN A 199 -17.13 22.86 4.21
CA ASN A 199 -16.79 21.49 4.59
C ASN A 199 -15.25 21.42 4.66
N LEU A 200 -14.67 21.71 5.82
CA LEU A 200 -13.26 21.47 6.10
C LEU A 200 -13.08 19.95 6.06
N VAL A 201 -12.69 19.40 4.92
CA VAL A 201 -12.20 18.03 4.84
C VAL A 201 -10.89 18.03 5.62
N VAL A 202 -10.95 17.57 6.87
CA VAL A 202 -9.78 17.47 7.73
C VAL A 202 -8.92 16.34 7.17
N ASP A 203 -7.71 16.67 6.72
CA ASP A 203 -6.70 15.70 6.29
C ASP A 203 -6.52 14.64 7.39
N ALA A 204 -6.70 13.35 7.09
CA ALA A 204 -6.63 12.29 8.10
C ALA A 204 -5.26 12.17 8.77
N LEU A 205 -4.19 12.65 8.15
CA LEU A 205 -2.88 12.72 8.78
C LEU A 205 -2.76 13.97 9.68
N ALA A 206 -3.60 14.99 9.51
CA ALA A 206 -3.57 16.22 10.30
C ALA A 206 -4.25 15.97 11.65
N GLY A 207 -3.48 16.05 12.72
CA GLY A 207 -3.98 15.81 14.09
C GLY A 207 -4.06 14.34 14.50
N ALA A 208 -3.88 13.38 13.60
CA ALA A 208 -3.87 11.96 13.95
C ALA A 208 -2.73 11.60 14.91
N ASP A 209 -1.52 12.13 14.67
CA ASP A 209 -0.39 11.93 15.57
C ASP A 209 0.68 13.02 15.39
N LYS A 210 1.28 13.47 16.50
CA LYS A 210 2.34 14.50 16.52
C LYS A 210 3.59 14.18 15.69
N SER A 211 3.76 12.93 15.27
CA SER A 211 4.85 12.48 14.41
C SER A 211 4.61 12.70 12.92
N LEU A 212 3.37 12.98 12.49
CA LEU A 212 2.96 13.25 11.11
C LEU A 212 2.97 14.76 10.79
N ARG A 213 4.10 15.40 11.08
CA ARG A 213 4.31 16.82 10.77
C ARG A 213 4.54 17.02 9.27
N ASP A 214 4.19 18.20 8.79
CA ASP A 214 4.45 18.62 7.41
C ASP A 214 5.93 18.51 7.07
N GLN A 215 6.22 18.09 5.84
CA GLN A 215 7.57 18.08 5.27
C GLN A 215 8.62 17.42 6.16
N LYS A 216 8.27 16.29 6.77
CA LYS A 216 9.14 15.58 7.72
C LYS A 216 9.87 14.41 7.09
N PHE A 217 9.21 13.65 6.21
CA PHE A 217 9.71 12.35 5.78
C PHE A 217 10.59 12.45 4.52
N ASP A 218 11.74 11.78 4.56
CA ASP A 218 12.68 11.66 3.44
C ASP A 218 12.21 10.59 2.45
N ALA A 219 11.57 9.53 2.95
CA ALA A 219 10.85 8.61 2.08
C ALA A 219 9.55 8.09 2.69
N ILE A 220 8.56 7.87 1.84
CA ILE A 220 7.26 7.30 2.20
C ILE A 220 7.02 6.02 1.38
N PHE A 221 6.59 4.95 2.02
CA PHE A 221 6.24 3.68 1.40
C PHE A 221 4.72 3.55 1.24
N LEU A 222 4.29 3.23 0.00
CA LEU A 222 2.95 2.81 -0.37
C LEU A 222 3.03 1.43 -1.04
N ILE A 223 3.11 0.37 -0.23
CA ILE A 223 3.36 -1.00 -0.70
C ILE A 223 2.14 -1.88 -0.44
N PHE A 224 1.38 -2.20 -1.50
CA PHE A 224 0.09 -2.93 -1.45
C PHE A 224 -0.99 -2.20 -0.65
N VAL A 225 -1.04 -0.87 -0.76
CA VAL A 225 -1.95 0.00 0.01
C VAL A 225 -3.02 0.60 -0.87
N LEU A 226 -2.66 1.14 -2.04
CA LEU A 226 -3.66 1.80 -2.88
C LEU A 226 -4.65 0.77 -3.44
N SER A 227 -4.22 -0.47 -3.69
CA SER A 227 -5.14 -1.53 -4.07
C SER A 227 -6.18 -1.87 -3.01
N ALA A 228 -5.90 -1.60 -1.73
CA ALA A 228 -6.83 -1.82 -0.63
C ALA A 228 -7.90 -0.72 -0.55
N LEU A 229 -7.70 0.43 -1.17
CA LEU A 229 -8.67 1.54 -1.16
C LEU A 229 -9.71 1.31 -2.26
N PRO A 230 -11.02 1.30 -1.94
CA PRO A 230 -12.05 0.87 -2.89
C PRO A 230 -12.34 1.87 -4.01
N THR A 231 -12.01 3.14 -3.84
CA THR A 231 -12.36 4.21 -4.80
C THR A 231 -11.15 5.04 -5.21
N VAL A 232 -11.18 5.60 -6.42
CA VAL A 232 -10.12 6.49 -6.92
C VAL A 232 -10.01 7.76 -6.07
N GLU A 233 -11.12 8.27 -5.57
CA GLU A 233 -11.18 9.41 -4.65
C GLU A 233 -10.36 9.17 -3.38
N LYS A 234 -10.49 7.97 -2.78
CA LYS A 234 -9.71 7.60 -1.59
C LYS A 234 -8.23 7.45 -1.91
N MET A 235 -7.90 6.86 -3.05
CA MET A 235 -6.50 6.76 -3.49
C MET A 235 -5.89 8.14 -3.68
N LEU A 236 -6.61 9.06 -4.34
CA LEU A 236 -6.12 10.42 -4.54
C LEU A 236 -6.02 11.19 -3.22
N SER A 237 -6.99 11.02 -2.32
CA SER A 237 -6.95 11.58 -0.97
C SER A 237 -5.70 11.10 -0.22
N ALA A 238 -5.45 9.79 -0.21
CA ALA A 238 -4.25 9.21 0.40
C ALA A 238 -2.95 9.82 -0.16
N ILE A 239 -2.84 9.95 -1.49
CA ILE A 239 -1.66 10.54 -2.14
C ILE A 239 -1.49 12.01 -1.73
N LYS A 240 -2.57 12.80 -1.70
CA LYS A 240 -2.53 14.22 -1.29
C LYS A 240 -2.15 14.38 0.18
N GLN A 241 -2.68 13.54 1.07
CA GLN A 241 -2.30 13.52 2.49
C GLN A 241 -0.81 13.22 2.65
N LEU A 242 -0.29 12.20 1.94
CA LEU A 242 1.13 11.83 1.98
C LEU A 242 2.04 12.92 1.40
N LYS A 243 1.59 13.67 0.38
CA LYS A 243 2.32 14.83 -0.14
C LYS A 243 2.62 15.85 0.96
N ARG A 244 1.67 16.15 1.84
CA ARG A 244 1.85 17.16 2.90
C ARG A 244 3.01 16.80 3.85
N VAL A 245 3.13 15.53 4.23
CA VAL A 245 4.12 15.07 5.21
C VAL A 245 5.48 14.72 4.59
N LEU A 246 5.56 14.56 3.26
CA LEU A 246 6.82 14.34 2.54
C LEU A 246 7.63 15.64 2.44
N LYS A 247 8.94 15.57 2.64
CA LYS A 247 9.85 16.69 2.36
C LYS A 247 9.82 17.07 0.87
N PRO A 248 10.13 18.33 0.50
CA PRO A 248 10.21 18.76 -0.89
C PRO A 248 11.17 17.93 -1.77
N ASP A 249 12.28 17.46 -1.20
CA ASP A 249 13.28 16.59 -1.83
C ASP A 249 13.06 15.09 -1.54
N GLY A 250 11.98 14.76 -0.82
CA GLY A 250 11.65 13.40 -0.43
C GLY A 250 11.11 12.56 -1.59
N ILE A 251 11.13 11.24 -1.39
CA ILE A 251 10.65 10.27 -2.39
C ILE A 251 9.49 9.43 -1.87
N LEU A 252 8.54 9.11 -2.74
CA LEU A 252 7.46 8.17 -2.47
C LEU A 252 7.70 6.88 -3.25
N LEU A 253 7.72 5.76 -2.54
CA LEU A 253 8.00 4.41 -3.05
C LEU A 253 6.69 3.64 -3.18
N PHE A 254 6.22 3.45 -4.41
CA PHE A 254 4.95 2.80 -4.70
C PHE A 254 5.17 1.39 -5.24
N ARG A 255 4.40 0.41 -4.75
CA ARG A 255 4.30 -0.93 -5.34
C ARG A 255 2.92 -1.50 -5.11
N ASP A 256 2.29 -2.03 -6.15
CA ASP A 256 0.97 -2.63 -6.03
C ASP A 256 0.69 -3.72 -7.08
N TYR A 257 -0.51 -4.32 -7.05
CA TYR A 257 -0.96 -5.31 -8.04
C TYR A 257 -1.22 -4.67 -9.40
N ALA A 258 -0.86 -5.33 -10.49
CA ALA A 258 -1.02 -4.78 -11.84
C ALA A 258 -1.84 -5.67 -12.76
N LEU A 259 -2.41 -5.07 -13.80
CA LEU A 259 -3.01 -5.81 -14.91
C LEU A 259 -1.91 -6.36 -15.83
N PRO A 260 -2.16 -7.45 -16.58
CA PRO A 260 -3.30 -8.37 -16.47
C PRO A 260 -3.00 -9.61 -15.59
N ASP A 261 -2.91 -9.44 -14.26
CA ASP A 261 -2.59 -10.54 -13.30
C ASP A 261 -3.63 -11.69 -13.33
N HIS A 262 -3.18 -12.92 -13.07
CA HIS A 262 -4.06 -14.08 -12.96
C HIS A 262 -5.25 -13.90 -12.00
N LYS A 263 -5.07 -13.19 -10.87
CA LYS A 263 -6.13 -12.90 -9.90
C LYS A 263 -7.19 -11.95 -10.46
N PHE A 264 -6.81 -11.01 -11.33
CA PHE A 264 -7.75 -10.10 -11.96
C PHE A 264 -8.81 -10.88 -12.73
N PHE A 265 -8.37 -11.76 -13.64
CA PHE A 265 -9.28 -12.64 -14.39
C PHE A 265 -10.09 -13.57 -13.48
N ARG A 266 -9.49 -14.10 -12.41
CA ARG A 266 -10.20 -14.94 -11.43
C ARG A 266 -11.27 -14.18 -10.65
N PHE A 267 -11.08 -12.89 -10.38
CA PHE A 267 -12.10 -12.08 -9.72
C PHE A 267 -13.23 -11.75 -10.69
N LEU A 268 -12.91 -11.35 -11.92
CA LEU A 268 -13.91 -11.13 -12.97
C LEU A 268 -14.77 -12.37 -13.23
N SER A 269 -14.16 -13.56 -13.32
CA SER A 269 -14.91 -14.79 -13.57
C SER A 269 -15.92 -15.12 -12.45
N LYS A 270 -15.71 -14.64 -11.22
CA LYS A 270 -16.63 -14.85 -10.09
C LYS A 270 -17.86 -13.94 -10.14
N VAL A 271 -17.76 -12.83 -10.85
CA VAL A 271 -18.85 -11.85 -11.01
C VAL A 271 -19.43 -11.91 -12.42
N ASP A 272 -19.29 -13.05 -13.10
CA ASP A 272 -19.75 -13.26 -14.48
C ASP A 272 -19.22 -12.20 -15.45
N ASN A 273 -17.94 -11.83 -15.27
CA ASN A 273 -17.26 -10.78 -16.05
C ASN A 273 -17.95 -9.40 -16.02
N ARG A 274 -18.85 -9.16 -15.05
CA ARG A 274 -19.49 -7.87 -14.84
C ARG A 274 -18.56 -6.94 -14.07
N LEU A 275 -18.29 -5.77 -14.67
CA LEU A 275 -17.42 -4.76 -14.10
C LEU A 275 -18.21 -3.52 -13.65
N GLU A 276 -18.87 -3.67 -12.50
CA GLU A 276 -19.69 -2.61 -11.87
C GLU A 276 -18.83 -1.59 -11.12
N GLU A 277 -17.73 -2.02 -10.50
CA GLU A 277 -16.77 -1.20 -9.75
C GLU A 277 -15.33 -1.61 -10.09
N ILE A 278 -14.35 -0.74 -9.81
CA ILE A 278 -12.92 -1.08 -10.02
C ILE A 278 -12.35 -1.98 -8.91
N ALA A 279 -12.95 -1.96 -7.72
CA ALA A 279 -12.50 -2.73 -6.57
C ALA A 279 -13.16 -4.11 -6.54
N PHE A 280 -12.35 -5.13 -6.30
CA PHE A 280 -12.83 -6.50 -6.11
C PHE A 280 -12.90 -6.83 -4.63
N VAL A 281 -14.08 -7.24 -4.14
CA VAL A 281 -14.27 -7.69 -2.76
C VAL A 281 -13.86 -9.17 -2.63
N LYS A 282 -12.99 -9.46 -1.68
CA LYS A 282 -12.52 -10.81 -1.34
C LYS A 282 -13.49 -11.49 -0.36
N GLY A 283 -13.31 -12.79 -0.15
CA GLY A 283 -14.14 -13.56 0.79
C GLY A 283 -14.01 -13.15 2.26
N ASP A 284 -12.94 -12.42 2.61
CA ASP A 284 -12.72 -11.81 3.93
C ASP A 284 -13.20 -10.33 3.97
N CYS A 285 -14.00 -9.92 2.98
CA CYS A 285 -14.52 -8.55 2.78
C CYS A 285 -13.46 -7.47 2.57
N THR A 286 -12.16 -7.81 2.47
CA THR A 286 -11.12 -6.86 2.06
C THR A 286 -11.20 -6.60 0.56
N THR A 287 -10.71 -5.45 0.12
CA THR A 287 -10.77 -5.01 -1.28
C THR A 287 -9.43 -5.11 -1.98
N GLN A 288 -9.46 -5.26 -3.31
CA GLN A 288 -8.27 -5.24 -4.15
C GLN A 288 -8.58 -4.56 -5.50
N VAL A 289 -7.78 -3.56 -5.87
CA VAL A 289 -7.73 -2.93 -7.21
C VAL A 289 -6.45 -3.36 -7.95
N PHE A 290 -6.48 -3.34 -9.28
CA PHE A 290 -5.32 -3.62 -10.13
C PHE A 290 -4.93 -2.36 -10.91
N PHE A 291 -3.63 -2.15 -11.09
CA PHE A 291 -3.11 -0.94 -11.68
C PHE A 291 -2.56 -1.14 -13.09
N HIS A 292 -2.75 -0.13 -13.93
CA HIS A 292 -2.08 0.04 -15.21
C HIS A 292 -1.16 1.25 -15.12
N ARG A 293 0.00 1.23 -15.80
CA ARG A 293 1.02 2.28 -15.77
C ARG A 293 0.42 3.66 -16.02
N GLU A 294 -0.41 3.81 -17.04
CA GLU A 294 -1.04 5.09 -17.37
C GLU A 294 -1.95 5.61 -16.25
N PHE A 295 -2.75 4.72 -15.64
CA PHE A 295 -3.62 5.10 -14.53
C PHE A 295 -2.82 5.55 -13.32
N VAL A 296 -1.74 4.82 -12.97
CA VAL A 296 -0.83 5.22 -11.88
C VAL A 296 -0.19 6.57 -12.17
N THR A 297 0.38 6.77 -13.36
CA THR A 297 1.00 8.04 -13.74
C THR A 297 0.03 9.21 -13.60
N LYS A 298 -1.20 9.07 -14.13
CA LYS A 298 -2.23 10.12 -14.04
C LYS A 298 -2.70 10.35 -12.60
N LEU A 299 -2.93 9.28 -11.83
CA LEU A 299 -3.36 9.36 -10.43
C LEU A 299 -2.33 10.10 -9.56
N PHE A 300 -1.05 9.74 -9.68
CA PHE A 300 0.03 10.43 -8.95
C PHE A 300 0.22 11.87 -9.42
N ALA A 301 0.10 12.14 -10.73
CA ALA A 301 0.13 13.51 -11.26
C ALA A 301 -1.00 14.38 -10.69
N SER A 302 -2.23 13.85 -10.57
CA SER A 302 -3.34 14.53 -9.89
C SER A 302 -3.08 14.77 -8.40
N GLY A 303 -2.19 13.99 -7.78
CA GLY A 303 -1.69 14.19 -6.42
C GLY A 303 -0.49 15.14 -6.33
N GLY A 304 0.00 15.67 -7.45
CA GLY A 304 1.15 16.58 -7.52
C GLY A 304 2.50 15.89 -7.44
N PHE A 305 2.59 14.66 -7.95
CA PHE A 305 3.82 13.89 -8.08
C PHE A 305 4.14 13.57 -9.55
N VAL A 306 5.43 13.37 -9.82
CA VAL A 306 5.94 12.82 -11.08
C VAL A 306 6.77 11.58 -10.79
N THR A 307 6.88 10.68 -11.77
CA THR A 307 7.78 9.53 -11.65
C THR A 307 9.23 9.99 -11.73
N VAL A 308 10.13 9.29 -11.05
CA VAL A 308 11.57 9.42 -11.26
C VAL A 308 11.95 8.62 -12.50
N ASP A 309 12.52 9.25 -13.52
CA ASP A 309 12.75 8.59 -14.82
C ASP A 309 13.94 7.63 -14.85
N ASP A 310 14.87 7.73 -13.90
CA ASP A 310 16.06 6.90 -13.83
C ASP A 310 15.70 5.40 -13.76
N ALA A 311 16.27 4.59 -14.65
CA ALA A 311 16.11 3.14 -14.66
C ALA A 311 17.07 2.51 -13.64
N PRO A 312 16.73 2.56 -12.34
CA PRO A 312 15.89 1.49 -11.78
C PRO A 312 14.68 1.96 -10.94
N SER A 313 14.49 3.28 -10.80
CA SER A 313 13.45 3.92 -10.00
C SER A 313 12.19 4.30 -10.79
N ARG A 314 12.24 4.22 -12.12
CA ARG A 314 11.07 4.45 -12.97
C ARG A 314 9.92 3.47 -12.70
N LEU A 315 8.72 3.91 -13.04
CA LEU A 315 7.51 3.09 -12.94
C LEU A 315 7.55 1.91 -13.93
N MET A 316 7.69 0.69 -13.43
CA MET A 316 7.82 -0.53 -14.23
C MET A 316 6.92 -1.65 -13.73
N TYR A 317 6.51 -2.52 -14.66
CA TYR A 317 5.89 -3.79 -14.33
C TYR A 317 6.93 -4.80 -13.84
N HIS A 318 6.50 -5.69 -12.95
CA HIS A 318 7.26 -6.83 -12.47
C HIS A 318 6.46 -8.11 -12.65
N CYS A 319 6.94 -8.97 -13.53
CA CYS A 319 6.16 -10.06 -14.12
C CYS A 319 6.76 -11.41 -13.71
N ASN A 320 6.03 -12.22 -12.94
CA ASN A 320 6.52 -13.49 -12.41
C ASN A 320 5.57 -14.62 -12.78
N ARG A 321 6.10 -15.77 -13.19
CA ARG A 321 5.31 -16.94 -13.63
C ARG A 321 5.38 -18.06 -12.60
N ILE A 322 4.24 -18.36 -11.99
CA ILE A 322 4.11 -19.49 -11.06
C ILE A 322 3.49 -20.66 -11.81
N VAL A 323 4.18 -21.80 -11.87
CA VAL A 323 3.64 -23.04 -12.45
C VAL A 323 3.32 -24.03 -11.33
N ASN A 324 2.05 -24.44 -11.25
CA ASN A 324 1.66 -25.52 -10.34
C ASN A 324 2.21 -26.84 -10.88
N ARG A 325 3.16 -27.44 -10.16
CA ARG A 325 3.84 -28.67 -10.58
C ARG A 325 2.91 -29.89 -10.71
N LYS A 326 1.78 -29.91 -9.99
CA LYS A 326 0.85 -31.04 -9.99
C LYS A 326 -0.01 -31.10 -11.25
N ASN A 327 -0.43 -29.95 -11.78
CA ASN A 327 -1.38 -29.88 -12.89
C ASN A 327 -0.92 -28.97 -14.05
N GLY A 328 0.31 -28.48 -14.01
CA GLY A 328 0.88 -27.61 -15.05
C GLY A 328 0.25 -26.21 -15.14
N LYS A 329 -0.71 -25.87 -14.26
CA LYS A 329 -1.43 -24.59 -14.35
C LYS A 329 -0.45 -23.43 -14.17
N ARG A 330 -0.36 -22.60 -15.21
CA ARG A 330 0.39 -21.33 -15.19
C ARG A 330 -0.44 -20.24 -14.51
N MET A 331 0.21 -19.47 -13.63
CA MET A 331 -0.37 -18.36 -12.90
C MET A 331 0.62 -17.20 -12.95
N ASP A 332 0.37 -16.28 -13.87
CA ASP A 332 1.17 -15.08 -14.03
C ASP A 332 0.80 -14.06 -12.94
N LYS A 333 1.80 -13.60 -12.21
CA LYS A 333 1.74 -12.60 -11.15
C LYS A 333 2.37 -11.31 -11.63
N ILE A 334 1.59 -10.24 -11.65
CA ILE A 334 2.02 -8.98 -12.24
C ILE A 334 1.86 -7.90 -11.18
N PHE A 335 2.97 -7.24 -10.90
CA PHE A 335 3.05 -6.10 -10.00
C PHE A 335 3.49 -4.88 -10.79
N ILE A 336 3.31 -3.71 -10.21
CA ILE A 336 3.88 -2.47 -10.72
C ILE A 336 4.57 -1.77 -9.55
N ASN A 337 5.76 -1.22 -9.78
CA ASN A 337 6.40 -0.35 -8.79
C ASN A 337 7.13 0.82 -9.43
N GLY A 338 7.27 1.91 -8.69
CA GLY A 338 8.04 3.08 -9.11
C GLY A 338 8.32 4.00 -7.93
N THR A 339 9.29 4.89 -8.14
CA THR A 339 9.59 6.00 -7.26
C THR A 339 8.97 7.28 -7.83
N PHE A 340 8.39 8.08 -6.94
CA PHE A 340 7.75 9.35 -7.25
C PHE A 340 8.38 10.47 -6.42
N LYS A 341 8.41 11.67 -6.99
CA LYS A 341 8.86 12.92 -6.34
C LYS A 341 7.87 14.03 -6.64
N PHE A 342 7.95 15.17 -5.96
CA PHE A 342 7.10 16.30 -6.30
C PHE A 342 7.31 16.72 -7.75
N SER A 343 6.21 17.08 -8.42
CA SER A 343 6.31 17.84 -9.65
C SER A 343 7.05 19.14 -9.34
N SER A 344 8.18 19.41 -10.00
CA SER A 344 8.76 20.76 -9.99
C SER A 344 7.68 21.73 -10.45
N CYS A 345 7.39 22.76 -9.64
CA CYS A 345 6.51 23.84 -10.09
C CYS A 345 7.14 24.42 -11.37
N SER A 346 6.41 24.32 -12.48
CA SER A 346 6.67 25.10 -13.69
C SER A 346 6.36 26.56 -13.45
#